data_AF-A0A7S2IVR6-F1
#
_entry.id   AF-A0A7S2IVR6-F1
#
_cell.length_a   1.000
_cell.length_b   1.000
_cell.length_c   1.000
_cell.angle_alpha   90.00
_cell.angle_beta   90.00
_cell.angle_gamma   90.00
#
_symmetry.space_group_name_H-M   'P 1'
#
loop_
_entity.id
_entity.type
_entity.pdbx_description
1 polymer ?
#
loop_
_entity_poly.entity_id
_entity_poly.type
_entity_poly.pdbx_seq_one_letter_code
_entity_poly.pdbx_strand_id
1 'polypeptide(L)'
;AIRNPFEIERDGEAAKFKPDVGNRQLLWHGSRLTNWCGILSTGLRIAPPEAPVTGYMFGKGVYFADMSSKSANYCFTSREEPVGVLTLCEVALGKQYQRFSAEYEAVGGSGVI
;
A
#
# COMPACT_ATOMS: atom_id res chain seq x y z
N ALA A 1 20.54 -0.86 -5.03
CA ALA A 1 20.30 -0.89 -6.49
C ALA A 1 19.08 -1.76 -6.77
N ILE A 2 18.24 -1.37 -7.73
CA ILE A 2 17.12 -2.21 -8.20
C ILE A 2 17.71 -3.39 -8.97
N ARG A 3 17.23 -4.61 -8.69
CA ARG A 3 17.76 -5.83 -9.32
C ARG A 3 16.89 -6.27 -10.50
N ASN A 4 15.60 -6.51 -10.25
CA ASN A 4 14.68 -7.08 -11.24
C ASN A 4 13.36 -6.28 -11.23
N PRO A 5 13.09 -5.45 -12.23
CA PRO A 5 11.77 -4.87 -12.43
C PRO A 5 10.83 -5.90 -13.07
N PHE A 6 9.59 -5.95 -12.60
CA PHE A 6 8.53 -6.78 -13.17
C PHE A 6 7.28 -5.93 -13.36
N GLU A 7 6.58 -6.15 -14.46
CA GLU A 7 5.23 -5.65 -14.65
C GLU A 7 4.23 -6.63 -14.03
N ILE A 8 3.19 -6.10 -13.39
CA ILE A 8 2.16 -6.90 -12.73
C ILE A 8 0.82 -6.50 -13.32
N GLU A 9 0.14 -7.46 -13.94
CA GLU A 9 -1.25 -7.36 -14.34
C GLU A 9 -2.04 -8.41 -13.55
N ARG A 10 -2.81 -7.98 -12.55
CA ARG A 10 -3.63 -8.91 -11.76
C ARG A 10 -5.04 -8.98 -12.33
N ASP A 11 -5.48 -10.20 -12.60
CA ASP A 11 -6.80 -10.49 -13.15
C ASP A 11 -7.93 -9.74 -12.43
N GLY A 12 -8.67 -8.96 -13.23
CA GLY A 12 -9.82 -8.19 -12.79
C GLY A 12 -9.50 -6.86 -12.07
N GLU A 13 -8.24 -6.49 -11.83
CA GLU A 13 -7.93 -5.15 -11.25
C GLU A 13 -8.24 -4.02 -12.22
N ALA A 14 -7.84 -4.15 -13.49
CA ALA A 14 -8.11 -3.14 -14.50
C ALA A 14 -9.60 -2.83 -14.63
N ALA A 15 -10.46 -3.86 -14.56
CA ALA A 15 -11.91 -3.71 -14.62
C ALA A 15 -12.53 -3.11 -13.34
N LYS A 16 -11.88 -3.27 -12.18
CA LYS A 16 -12.34 -2.73 -10.88
C LYS A 16 -11.79 -1.34 -10.58
N PHE A 17 -10.75 -0.93 -11.30
CA PHE A 17 -10.13 0.38 -11.13
C PHE A 17 -11.13 1.49 -11.45
N LYS A 18 -11.13 2.55 -10.63
CA LYS A 18 -12.06 3.68 -10.74
C LYS A 18 -11.31 4.96 -11.14
N PRO A 19 -11.01 5.16 -12.44
CA PRO A 19 -10.21 6.29 -12.89
C PRO A 19 -10.95 7.64 -12.74
N ASP A 20 -12.28 7.62 -12.70
CA ASP A 20 -13.18 8.75 -12.55
C ASP A 20 -13.07 9.44 -11.18
N VAL A 21 -12.58 8.72 -10.16
CA VAL A 21 -12.30 9.28 -8.83
C VAL A 21 -11.26 10.41 -8.88
N GLY A 22 -10.37 10.41 -9.88
CA GLY A 22 -9.37 11.46 -10.08
C GLY A 22 -8.16 11.35 -9.13
N ASN A 23 -7.21 12.28 -9.27
CA ASN A 23 -5.94 12.29 -8.53
C ASN A 23 -5.21 10.93 -8.61
N ARG A 24 -5.01 10.44 -9.85
CA ARG A 24 -4.31 9.19 -10.13
C ARG A 24 -2.81 9.41 -9.93
N GLN A 25 -2.24 8.68 -8.98
CA GLN A 25 -0.82 8.73 -8.67
C GLN A 25 -0.22 7.32 -8.71
N LEU A 26 1.09 7.28 -8.87
CA LEU A 26 1.87 6.06 -8.86
C LEU A 26 2.66 6.03 -7.54
N LEU A 27 2.25 5.17 -6.60
CA LEU A 27 2.73 5.21 -5.20
C LEU A 27 3.31 3.86 -4.74
N TRP A 28 4.25 3.94 -3.80
CA TRP A 28 4.99 2.79 -3.29
C TRP A 28 4.24 2.07 -2.19
N HIS A 29 4.23 0.74 -2.24
CA HIS A 29 3.85 -0.12 -1.13
C HIS A 29 4.97 -1.11 -0.82
N GLY A 30 5.26 -1.31 0.46
CA GLY A 30 6.24 -2.27 0.94
C GLY A 30 5.63 -3.21 1.97
N SER A 31 6.06 -4.47 1.94
CA SER A 31 5.60 -5.49 2.88
C SER A 31 6.70 -6.54 3.09
N ARG A 32 6.58 -7.31 4.18
CA ARG A 32 7.47 -8.46 4.45
C ARG A 32 7.45 -9.43 3.28
N LEU A 33 8.60 -10.06 3.00
CA LEU A 33 8.74 -10.98 1.87
C LEU A 33 7.67 -12.10 1.88
N THR A 34 7.34 -12.60 3.08
CA THR A 34 6.33 -13.65 3.33
C THR A 34 4.91 -13.28 2.92
N ASN A 35 4.60 -12.00 2.76
CA ASN A 35 3.24 -11.53 2.46
C ASN A 35 2.95 -11.48 0.95
N TRP A 36 3.98 -11.48 0.09
CA TRP A 36 3.81 -11.19 -1.34
C TRP A 36 3.02 -12.26 -2.09
N CYS A 37 3.16 -13.54 -1.72
CA CYS A 37 2.32 -14.59 -2.33
C CYS A 37 0.82 -14.32 -2.09
N GLY A 38 0.46 -13.84 -0.89
CA GLY A 38 -0.92 -13.45 -0.55
C GLY A 38 -1.37 -12.17 -1.26
N ILE A 39 -0.49 -11.16 -1.32
CA ILE A 39 -0.79 -9.88 -1.98
C ILE A 39 -0.98 -10.07 -3.49
N LEU A 40 -0.11 -10.83 -4.16
CA LEU A 40 -0.19 -11.06 -5.60
C LEU A 40 -1.38 -11.94 -5.99
N SER A 41 -1.75 -12.92 -5.14
CA SER A 41 -2.91 -13.80 -5.40
C SER A 41 -4.26 -13.12 -5.14
N THR A 42 -4.36 -12.30 -4.10
CA THR A 42 -5.65 -11.76 -3.63
C THR A 42 -5.79 -10.24 -3.71
N GLY A 43 -4.72 -9.53 -4.08
CA GLY A 43 -4.63 -8.08 -4.02
C GLY A 43 -4.36 -7.55 -2.61
N LEU A 44 -4.12 -6.24 -2.51
CA LEU A 44 -4.06 -5.53 -1.23
C LEU A 44 -5.47 -5.46 -0.63
N ARG A 45 -5.60 -5.85 0.64
CA ARG A 45 -6.89 -5.93 1.34
C ARG A 45 -6.94 -5.03 2.56
N ILE A 46 -8.09 -4.45 2.79
CA ILE A 46 -8.40 -3.73 4.02
C ILE A 46 -8.54 -4.76 5.14
N ALA A 47 -7.93 -4.47 6.28
CA ALA A 47 -8.04 -5.32 7.46
C ALA A 47 -9.51 -5.47 7.88
N PRO A 48 -9.94 -6.67 8.32
CA PRO A 48 -11.34 -6.89 8.64
C PRO A 48 -11.74 -6.18 9.94
N PRO A 49 -13.05 -5.93 10.20
CA PRO A 49 -13.52 -5.13 11.34
C PRO A 49 -13.05 -5.62 12.72
N GLU A 50 -12.88 -6.93 12.87
CA GLU A 50 -12.42 -7.60 14.08
C GLU A 50 -10.92 -7.49 14.36
N ALA A 51 -10.10 -7.12 13.35
CA ALA A 51 -8.67 -6.94 13.55
C ALA A 51 -8.40 -5.81 14.58
N PRO A 52 -7.43 -5.98 15.49
CA PRO A 52 -7.09 -4.95 16.47
C PRO A 52 -6.82 -3.60 15.81
N VAL A 53 -7.26 -2.53 16.46
CA VAL A 53 -7.07 -1.13 16.06
C VAL A 53 -5.57 -0.75 16.02
N THR A 54 -4.76 -1.43 16.82
CA THR A 54 -3.34 -1.15 16.99
C THR A 54 -2.55 -1.43 15.71
N GLY A 55 -1.93 -0.38 15.15
CA GLY A 55 -1.09 -0.47 13.95
C GLY A 55 -1.60 0.30 12.72
N TYR A 56 -2.78 0.93 12.81
CA TYR A 56 -3.37 1.72 11.72
C TYR A 56 -3.38 3.22 12.07
N MET A 57 -2.39 3.98 11.61
CA MET A 57 -2.26 5.41 11.97
C MET A 57 -3.44 6.27 11.50
N PHE A 58 -4.12 5.87 10.42
CA PHE A 58 -5.20 6.60 9.78
C PHE A 58 -6.40 5.69 9.48
N GLY A 59 -6.68 4.74 10.36
CA GLY A 59 -7.80 3.81 10.22
C GLY A 59 -7.51 2.63 9.27
N LYS A 60 -8.49 1.74 9.10
CA LYS A 60 -8.33 0.53 8.29
C LYS A 60 -8.41 0.88 6.80
N GLY A 61 -7.26 0.85 6.15
CA GLY A 61 -7.12 1.15 4.74
C GLY A 61 -5.88 0.48 4.14
N VAL A 62 -5.66 0.73 2.86
CA VAL A 62 -4.41 0.36 2.18
C VAL A 62 -3.51 1.59 2.17
N TYR A 63 -2.26 1.40 2.60
CA TYR A 63 -1.31 2.48 2.83
C TYR A 63 -0.24 2.51 1.73
N PHE A 64 0.02 3.71 1.22
CA PHE A 64 1.02 3.97 0.21
C PHE A 64 1.87 5.17 0.59
N ALA A 65 3.07 5.28 0.02
CA ALA A 65 3.94 6.44 0.17
C ALA A 65 4.44 6.93 -1.21
N ASP A 66 4.66 8.23 -1.34
CA ASP A 66 5.35 8.84 -2.49
C ASP A 66 6.88 8.63 -2.41
N MET A 67 7.41 8.42 -1.21
CA MET A 67 8.81 8.16 -0.95
C MET A 67 9.11 6.66 -0.82
N SER A 68 9.98 6.14 -1.70
CA SER A 68 10.33 4.71 -1.73
C SER A 68 10.96 4.20 -0.43
N SER A 69 11.79 5.01 0.23
CA SER A 69 12.44 4.65 1.49
C SER A 69 11.45 4.42 2.64
N LYS A 70 10.34 5.17 2.65
CA LYS A 70 9.28 4.99 3.64
C LYS A 70 8.61 3.65 3.49
N SER A 71 8.26 3.27 2.26
CA SER A 71 7.70 1.95 1.96
C SER A 71 8.72 0.83 2.18
N ALA A 72 10.00 1.04 1.86
CA ALA A 72 11.07 0.06 2.05
C ALA A 72 11.25 -0.35 3.52
N ASN A 73 11.00 0.56 4.47
CA ASN A 73 11.05 0.24 5.90
C ASN A 73 10.04 -0.85 6.30
N TYR A 74 8.95 -1.02 5.55
CA TYR A 74 7.95 -2.07 5.77
C TYR A 74 8.33 -3.43 5.13
N CYS A 75 9.44 -3.51 4.40
CA CYS A 75 9.98 -4.79 3.93
C CYS A 75 10.64 -5.61 5.04
N PHE A 76 11.07 -4.96 6.13
CA PHE A 76 11.79 -5.59 7.25
C PHE A 76 13.03 -6.40 6.82
N THR A 77 13.77 -5.92 5.81
CA THR A 77 15.05 -6.52 5.40
C THR A 77 16.10 -6.38 6.49
N SER A 78 16.99 -7.36 6.59
CA SER A 78 18.16 -7.32 7.49
C SER A 78 19.45 -7.60 6.72
N ARG A 79 20.58 -7.72 7.42
CA ARG A 79 21.84 -8.12 6.77
C ARG A 79 21.80 -9.59 6.34
N GLU A 80 21.10 -10.41 7.11
CA GLU A 80 20.88 -11.84 6.88
C GLU A 80 19.83 -12.05 5.79
N GLU A 81 18.80 -11.21 5.74
CA GLU A 81 17.72 -11.22 4.74
C GLU A 81 17.67 -9.89 3.97
N PRO A 82 18.64 -9.64 3.05
CA PRO A 82 18.83 -8.32 2.44
C PRO A 82 17.92 -8.05 1.24
N VAL A 83 17.06 -8.99 0.87
CA VAL A 83 16.19 -8.89 -0.30
C VAL A 83 14.79 -8.44 0.13
N GLY A 84 14.41 -7.24 -0.32
CA GLY A 84 13.06 -6.71 -0.19
C GLY A 84 12.37 -6.60 -1.55
N VAL A 85 11.05 -6.64 -1.52
CA VAL A 85 10.19 -6.35 -2.68
C VAL A 85 9.37 -5.11 -2.37
N LEU A 86 9.30 -4.21 -3.35
CA LEU A 86 8.45 -3.04 -3.36
C LEU A 86 7.53 -3.14 -4.57
N THR A 87 6.28 -2.72 -4.41
CA THR A 87 5.40 -2.48 -5.55
C THR A 87 5.18 -1.00 -5.74
N LEU A 88 4.96 -0.66 -7.00
CA LEU A 88 4.55 0.64 -7.45
C LEU A 88 3.15 0.47 -8.04
N CYS A 89 2.15 1.10 -7.43
CA CYS A 89 0.74 0.86 -7.72
C CYS A 89 0.08 2.14 -8.20
N GLU A 90 -0.82 2.02 -9.18
CA GLU A 90 -1.70 3.13 -9.54
C GLU A 90 -2.80 3.29 -8.49
N VAL A 91 -2.88 4.46 -7.90
CA VAL A 91 -3.82 4.78 -6.82
C VAL A 91 -4.67 5.96 -7.25
N ALA A 92 -5.99 5.75 -7.32
CA ALA A 92 -6.96 6.82 -7.53
C ALA A 92 -7.33 7.42 -6.16
N LEU A 93 -6.68 8.52 -5.78
CA LEU A 93 -6.81 9.11 -4.45
C LEU A 93 -8.08 9.96 -4.29
N GLY A 94 -8.59 10.51 -5.39
CA GLY A 94 -9.66 11.49 -5.39
C GLY A 94 -9.39 12.67 -4.46
N LYS A 95 -10.44 13.11 -3.76
CA LYS A 95 -10.35 14.19 -2.79
C LYS A 95 -9.69 13.70 -1.51
N GLN A 96 -8.47 14.18 -1.26
CA GLN A 96 -7.69 13.80 -0.09
C GLN A 96 -8.16 14.53 1.16
N TYR A 97 -8.16 13.82 2.29
CA TYR A 97 -8.33 14.40 3.62
C TYR A 97 -6.97 14.52 4.30
N GLN A 98 -6.43 15.74 4.35
CA GLN A 98 -5.07 15.99 4.82
C GLN A 98 -4.99 16.05 6.34
N ARG A 99 -4.00 15.36 6.92
CA ARG A 99 -3.74 15.29 8.36
C ARG A 99 -2.27 15.50 8.67
N PHE A 100 -2.00 16.19 9.78
CA PHE A 100 -0.65 16.46 10.28
C PHE A 100 -0.25 15.56 11.46
N SER A 101 -1.21 14.81 12.01
CA SER A 101 -1.03 13.90 13.14
C SER A 101 -1.85 12.63 12.92
N ALA A 102 -1.44 11.52 13.53
CA ALA A 102 -2.19 10.25 13.48
C ALA A 102 -3.62 10.42 14.04
N GLU A 103 -4.59 9.76 13.40
CA GLU A 103 -6.00 9.79 13.77
C GLU A 103 -6.66 8.51 13.25
N TYR A 104 -6.88 7.53 14.14
CA TYR A 104 -7.47 6.24 13.76
C TYR A 104 -8.91 6.38 13.21
N GLU A 105 -9.69 7.31 13.75
CA GLU A 105 -11.08 7.57 13.36
C GLU A 105 -11.20 8.35 12.02
N ALA A 106 -10.13 8.43 11.22
CA ALA A 106 -10.20 8.96 9.87
C ALA A 106 -11.00 7.98 8.97
N VAL A 107 -12.33 8.07 9.03
CA VAL A 107 -13.25 7.17 8.31
C VAL A 107 -13.10 7.36 6.79
N GLY A 108 -12.74 6.30 6.07
CA GLY A 108 -13.04 6.12 4.63
C GLY A 108 -12.03 6.66 3.60
N GLY A 109 -10.81 7.01 3.98
CA GLY A 109 -9.79 7.51 3.05
C GLY A 109 -8.70 6.49 2.73
N SER A 110 -8.30 6.38 1.45
CA SER A 110 -6.99 5.85 1.09
C SER A 110 -5.92 6.77 1.69
N GLY A 111 -5.22 6.30 2.73
CA GLY A 111 -4.17 7.07 3.38
C GLY A 111 -2.89 7.05 2.53
N VAL A 112 -2.46 8.22 2.06
CA VAL A 112 -1.07 8.40 1.65
C VAL A 112 -0.33 8.82 2.92
N ILE A 113 0.62 7.99 3.34
CA ILE A 113 1.48 8.29 4.47
C ILE A 113 2.80 8.87 3.98
#